data_AF-A0A523M9Y5-F1
#
_entry.id   AF-A0A523M9Y5-F1
#
_cell.length_a   1.000
_cell.length_b   1.000
_cell.length_c   1.000
_cell.angle_alpha   90.00
_cell.angle_beta   90.00
_cell.angle_gamma   90.00
#
_symmetry.space_group_name_H-M   'P 1'
#
loop_
_entity.id
_entity.type
_entity.pdbx_description
1 polymer ?
#
loop_
_entity_poly.entity_id
_entity_poly.type
_entity_poly.pdbx_seq_one_letter_code
_entity_poly.pdbx_strand_id
1 'polypeptide(L)'
;MMPTLAQLHEQKRELEDKLDAGDATAEAALARIDAAIRSRTKKIQHSQKRLAAVKNAVDKGLSVQQAKAVKPKSAAQKKADQAASKPVNRFE
;
A
#
# COMPACT_ATOMS: atom_id res chain seq x y z
N MET A 1 -17.18 14.25 5.02
CA MET A 1 -16.20 13.90 3.96
C MET A 1 -14.94 13.40 4.64
N MET A 2 -14.31 12.31 4.17
CA MET A 2 -13.06 11.80 4.76
C MET A 2 -11.86 12.64 4.26
N PRO A 3 -10.89 13.00 5.13
CA PRO A 3 -9.73 13.80 4.72
C PRO A 3 -8.84 13.05 3.73
N THR A 4 -8.25 13.80 2.80
CA THR A 4 -7.25 13.31 1.86
C THR A 4 -5.90 13.08 2.55
N LEU A 5 -5.00 12.34 1.90
CA LEU A 5 -3.66 12.12 2.45
C LEU A 5 -2.88 13.44 2.57
N ALA A 6 -3.06 14.37 1.63
CA ALA A 6 -2.45 15.70 1.68
C ALA A 6 -2.95 16.51 2.89
N GLN A 7 -4.27 16.53 3.12
CA GLN A 7 -4.87 17.19 4.28
C GLN A 7 -4.37 16.60 5.61
N LEU A 8 -4.19 15.27 5.69
CA LEU A 8 -3.65 14.64 6.90
C LEU A 8 -2.18 15.03 7.14
N HIS A 9 -1.36 15.19 6.08
CA HIS A 9 0.02 15.66 6.23
C HIS A 9 0.13 17.15 6.56
N GLU A 10 -0.81 17.97 6.11
CA GLU A 10 -0.94 19.37 6.51
C GLU A 10 -1.30 19.48 7.99
N GLN A 11 -2.35 18.78 8.43
CA GLN A 11 -2.74 18.71 9.85
C GLN A 11 -1.63 18.16 10.75
N LYS A 12 -0.85 17.20 10.25
CA LYS A 12 0.32 16.68 10.98
C LYS A 12 1.32 17.80 11.26
N ARG A 13 1.68 18.58 10.25
CA ARG A 13 2.64 19.70 10.39
C ARG A 13 2.14 20.76 11.35
N GLU A 14 0.86 21.14 11.26
CA GLU A 14 0.27 22.10 12.21
C GLU A 14 0.32 21.61 13.67
N LEU A 15 0.17 20.30 13.90
CA LEU A 15 0.27 19.71 15.24
C LEU A 15 1.71 19.60 15.72
N GLU A 16 2.66 19.32 14.82
CA GLU A 16 4.10 19.36 15.11
C GLU A 16 4.52 20.78 15.52
N ASP A 17 4.09 21.81 14.78
CA ASP A 17 4.37 23.21 15.11
C ASP A 17 3.80 23.61 16.48
N LYS A 18 2.61 23.12 16.84
CA LYS A 18 2.00 23.34 18.17
C LYS A 18 2.76 22.63 19.29
N LEU A 19 3.24 21.42 19.03
CA LEU A 19 4.03 20.66 19.98
C LEU A 19 5.39 21.34 20.22
N ASP A 20 6.01 21.84 19.15
CA ASP A 20 7.24 22.63 19.22
C ASP A 20 7.04 23.96 19.96
N ALA A 21 5.84 24.55 19.86
CA ALA A 21 5.43 25.71 20.66
C ALA A 21 5.10 25.38 22.13
N GLY A 22 5.20 24.11 22.55
CA GLY A 22 5.01 23.66 23.92
C GLY A 22 3.59 23.19 24.27
N ASP A 23 2.69 23.05 23.29
CA ASP A 23 1.35 22.49 23.52
C ASP A 23 1.40 20.96 23.57
N ALA A 24 1.54 20.41 24.77
CA ALA A 24 1.55 18.97 25.01
C ALA A 24 0.24 18.26 24.61
N THR A 25 -0.87 18.99 24.43
CA THR A 25 -2.13 18.38 23.98
C THR A 25 -2.08 17.95 22.51
N ALA A 26 -1.13 18.50 21.73
CA ALA A 26 -0.92 18.15 20.34
C ALA A 26 -0.40 16.70 20.15
N GLU A 27 0.28 16.12 21.14
CA GLU A 27 0.88 14.78 21.05
C GLU A 27 -0.18 13.68 20.81
N ALA A 28 -1.27 13.72 21.59
CA ALA A 28 -2.37 12.77 21.43
C ALA A 28 -3.10 12.93 20.09
N ALA A 29 -3.21 14.16 19.59
CA ALA A 29 -3.78 14.43 18.28
C ALA A 29 -2.86 13.94 17.16
N LEU A 30 -1.55 14.13 17.29
CA LEU A 30 -0.54 13.72 16.33
C LEU A 30 -0.54 12.20 16.14
N ALA A 31 -0.63 11.43 17.23
CA ALA A 31 -0.73 9.98 17.18
C ALA A 31 -1.96 9.49 16.38
N ARG A 32 -3.10 10.18 16.48
CA ARG A 32 -4.32 9.87 15.72
C ARG A 32 -4.14 10.17 14.24
N ILE A 33 -3.52 11.31 13.91
CA ILE A 33 -3.21 11.69 12.53
C ILE A 33 -2.24 10.68 11.89
N ASP A 34 -1.20 10.28 12.62
CA ASP A 34 -0.26 9.27 12.15
C ASP A 34 -0.93 7.91 11.88
N ALA A 35 -1.86 7.49 12.74
CA ALA A 35 -2.64 6.28 12.50
C ALA A 35 -3.53 6.42 11.24
N ALA A 36 -4.13 7.58 11.02
CA ALA A 36 -4.93 7.87 9.84
C ALA A 36 -4.09 7.85 8.55
N ILE A 37 -2.90 8.48 8.58
CA ILE A 37 -1.93 8.46 7.47
C ILE A 37 -1.54 7.03 7.14
N ARG A 38 -1.11 6.23 8.13
CA ARG A 38 -0.72 4.83 7.91
C ARG A 38 -1.85 4.01 7.30
N SER A 39 -3.07 4.15 7.81
CA SER A 39 -4.25 3.46 7.30
C SER A 39 -4.55 3.84 5.85
N ARG A 40 -4.49 5.14 5.52
CA ARG A 40 -4.75 5.64 4.17
C ARG A 40 -3.67 5.19 3.19
N THR A 41 -2.40 5.26 3.58
CA THR A 41 -1.26 4.78 2.78
C THR A 41 -1.40 3.29 2.48
N LYS A 42 -1.77 2.47 3.47
CA LYS A 42 -2.00 1.03 3.26
C LYS A 42 -3.11 0.77 2.24
N LYS A 43 -4.22 1.53 2.30
CA LYS A 43 -5.33 1.44 1.33
C LYS A 43 -4.87 1.83 -0.08
N ILE A 44 -4.10 2.91 -0.22
CA ILE A 44 -3.55 3.37 -1.51
C ILE A 44 -2.63 2.29 -2.09
N GLN A 45 -1.69 1.77 -1.30
CA GLN A 45 -0.78 0.71 -1.74
C GLN A 45 -1.54 -0.55 -2.18
N HIS A 46 -2.59 -0.94 -1.46
CA HIS A 46 -3.42 -2.08 -1.85
C HIS A 46 -4.14 -1.84 -3.19
N SER A 47 -4.72 -0.65 -3.37
CA SER A 47 -5.34 -0.27 -4.64
C SER A 47 -4.34 -0.24 -5.79
N GLN A 48 -3.15 0.32 -5.59
CA GLN A 48 -2.07 0.32 -6.59
C GLN A 48 -1.64 -1.09 -6.96
N LYS A 49 -1.47 -1.99 -5.98
CA LYS A 49 -1.14 -3.40 -6.23
C LYS A 49 -2.21 -4.10 -7.06
N ARG A 50 -3.50 -3.84 -6.78
CA ARG A 50 -4.61 -4.39 -7.57
C ARG A 50 -4.61 -3.85 -9.00
N LEU A 51 -4.44 -2.54 -9.17
CA LEU A 51 -4.38 -1.93 -10.49
C LEU A 51 -3.21 -2.48 -11.31
N ALA A 52 -2.04 -2.64 -10.71
CA ALA A 52 -0.88 -3.25 -11.36
C ALA A 52 -1.16 -4.71 -11.76
N ALA A 53 -1.84 -5.49 -10.91
CA ALA A 53 -2.22 -6.87 -11.24
C ALA A 53 -3.21 -6.95 -12.41
N VAL A 54 -4.20 -6.05 -12.45
CA VAL A 54 -5.16 -5.94 -13.56
C VAL A 54 -4.42 -5.57 -14.85
N LYS A 55 -3.56 -4.54 -14.81
CA LYS A 55 -2.75 -4.12 -15.96
C LYS A 55 -1.93 -5.28 -16.52
N ASN A 56 -1.17 -5.96 -15.65
CA ASN A 56 -0.35 -7.10 -16.06
C ASN A 56 -1.17 -8.28 -16.63
N ALA A 57 -2.43 -8.45 -16.22
CA ALA A 57 -3.30 -9.49 -16.75
C ALA A 57 -3.84 -9.11 -18.14
N VAL A 58 -4.22 -7.84 -18.34
CA VAL A 58 -4.60 -7.31 -19.65
C VAL A 58 -3.43 -7.39 -20.63
N ASP A 59 -2.22 -7.01 -20.21
CA ASP A 59 -1.01 -7.09 -21.02
C ASP A 59 -0.69 -8.53 -21.46
N LYS A 60 -1.18 -9.53 -20.71
CA LYS A 60 -1.07 -10.97 -21.03
C LYS A 60 -2.23 -11.50 -21.88
N GLY A 61 -3.09 -10.63 -22.38
CA GLY A 61 -4.20 -10.97 -23.27
C GLY A 61 -5.51 -11.36 -22.57
N LEU A 62 -5.62 -11.19 -21.24
CA LEU A 62 -6.91 -11.38 -20.57
C LEU A 62 -7.84 -10.19 -20.86
N SER A 63 -9.14 -10.46 -21.03
CA SER A 63 -10.13 -9.39 -21.08
C SER A 63 -10.16 -8.60 -19.77
N VAL A 64 -10.58 -7.34 -19.82
CA VAL A 64 -10.65 -6.47 -18.63
C VAL A 64 -11.54 -7.08 -17.53
N GLN A 65 -12.62 -7.77 -17.89
CA GLN A 65 -13.49 -8.44 -16.90
C GLN A 65 -12.76 -9.59 -16.19
N GLN A 66 -12.01 -10.41 -16.92
CA GLN A 66 -11.20 -11.49 -16.35
C GLN A 66 -10.02 -10.93 -15.53
N ALA A 67 -9.40 -9.85 -16.00
CA ALA A 67 -8.30 -9.18 -15.30
C ALA A 67 -8.73 -8.61 -13.93
N LYS A 68 -9.95 -8.08 -13.81
CA LYS A 68 -10.52 -7.59 -12.54
C LYS A 68 -10.70 -8.69 -11.50
N ALA A 69 -10.86 -9.95 -11.93
CA ALA A 69 -10.99 -11.10 -11.04
C ALA A 69 -9.64 -11.63 -10.53
N VAL A 70 -8.50 -11.22 -11.12
CA VAL A 70 -7.21 -11.73 -10.63
C VAL A 70 -6.84 -11.08 -9.29
N LYS A 71 -6.54 -11.94 -8.31
CA LYS A 71 -6.08 -11.50 -6.99
C LYS A 71 -4.57 -11.24 -7.05
N PRO A 72 -4.08 -10.10 -6.53
CA PRO A 72 -2.64 -9.86 -6.46
C PRO A 72 -1.99 -10.92 -5.56
N LYS A 73 -1.09 -11.73 -6.13
CA LYS A 73 -0.32 -12.74 -5.37
C LYS A 73 0.51 -12.06 -4.27
N SER A 74 0.55 -12.68 -3.09
CA SER A 74 1.36 -12.21 -1.98
C SER A 74 2.86 -12.30 -2.31
N ALA A 75 3.70 -11.54 -1.62
CA ALA A 75 5.15 -11.62 -1.81
C ALA A 75 5.69 -13.03 -1.52
N ALA A 76 5.09 -13.73 -0.55
CA ALA A 76 5.41 -15.12 -0.24
C ALA A 76 5.07 -16.05 -1.42
N GLN A 77 3.91 -15.87 -2.05
CA GLN A 77 3.52 -16.66 -3.23
C GLN A 77 4.41 -16.38 -4.44
N LYS A 78 4.81 -15.12 -4.67
CA LYS A 78 5.75 -14.79 -5.76
C LYS A 78 7.11 -15.43 -5.56
N LYS A 79 7.61 -15.49 -4.31
CA LYS A 79 8.86 -16.16 -3.98
C LYS A 79 8.76 -17.68 -4.16
N ALA A 80 7.63 -18.28 -3.77
CA ALA A 80 7.38 -19.71 -3.98
C ALA A 80 7.32 -20.08 -5.46
N ASP A 81 6.59 -19.30 -6.28
CA ASP A 81 6.52 -19.50 -7.73
C ASP A 81 7.91 -19.37 -8.40
N GLN A 82 8.73 -18.40 -7.97
CA GLN A 82 10.10 -18.25 -8.47
C GLN A 82 11.03 -19.38 -8.02
N ALA A 83 10.84 -19.91 -6.81
CA ALA A 83 11.61 -21.05 -6.33
C ALA A 83 11.23 -22.34 -7.08
N ALA A 84 9.95 -22.53 -7.40
CA ALA A 84 9.45 -23.66 -8.17
C ALA A 84 9.83 -23.60 -9.66
N SER A 85 10.07 -22.41 -10.21
CA SER A 85 10.46 -22.22 -11.62
C SER A 85 11.96 -22.39 -11.88
N LYS A 86 12.80 -22.57 -10.85
CA LYS A 86 14.21 -22.90 -11.06
C LYS A 86 14.34 -24.39 -11.36
N PRO A 87 14.81 -24.80 -12.55
CA PRO A 87 15.10 -26.20 -12.81
C PRO A 87 16.21 -26.62 -11.84
N VAL A 88 15.89 -27.55 -10.95
CA VAL A 88 16.88 -28.28 -10.17
C VAL A 88 17.59 -29.20 -11.16
N ASN A 89 18.55 -28.65 -11.92
CA ASN A 89 19.54 -29.48 -12.61
C ASN A 89 20.43 -30.10 -11.54
N ARG A 90 19.96 -31.24 -11.02
CA ARG A 90 20.73 -32.20 -10.23
C ARG A 90 20.85 -33.47 -11.05
N PHE A 91 21.64 -33.42 -12.10
CA PHE A 91 22.30 -34.58 -12.68
C PHE A 91 23.65 -34.11 -13.21
N GLU A 92 24.69 -34.69 -12.61
CA GLU A 92 26.07 -34.99 -13.04
C GLU A 92 26.92 -35.06 -11.75
#